data_AF-A0AAD8E5Z5-F1
#
_entry.id   AF-A0AAD8E5Z5-F1
#
_cell.length_a   1.000
_cell.length_b   1.000
_cell.length_c   1.000
_cell.angle_alpha   90.00
_cell.angle_beta   90.00
_cell.angle_gamma   90.00
#
_symmetry.space_group_name_H-M   'P 1'
#
loop_
_entity.id
_entity.type
_entity.pdbx_description
1 polymer ?
#
loop_
_entity_poly.entity_id
_entity_poly.type
_entity_poly.pdbx_seq_one_letter_code
_entity_poly.pdbx_strand_id
1 'polypeptide(L)'
;TEFLQKWFYVLPEVAYENIHASYIYNCNSWVREYTKFHDRILAPLKSNRKLIFIEAPTRLNDFIEPEHQKLPGATLSLDEDLKVFNNALKLSHKDTKVSIKVGPTAIQITSSEKTKVLSHSVLLNDVYYASEIEEVCLVDDNQFTLTIANESGPLSFIHNDCDNIVQAIIHIRNRWELSQPDSVTVHQKIRPKDVPGTLLNMALLNLGSSDPSLRTAAYNQLCALTATFDLKIEGQLLETSGLCIPSNNTIFIKSVSEKLATNEPHLTLEFLEECIQGFRVSTIELKHLCLEYMTPWLANLVRYVY
;
A
#
# COMPACT_ATOMS: atom_id res chain seq x y z
N THR A 1 -14.61 -4.38 1.32
CA THR A 1 -16.00 -3.90 1.16
C THR A 1 -16.84 -4.05 2.42
N GLU A 2 -16.82 -5.22 3.08
CA GLU A 2 -17.65 -5.48 4.27
C GLU A 2 -17.41 -4.49 5.43
N PHE A 3 -16.15 -4.17 5.74
CA PHE A 3 -15.82 -3.20 6.78
C PHE A 3 -16.32 -1.78 6.48
N LEU A 4 -16.29 -1.33 5.22
CA LEU A 4 -16.76 0.00 4.85
C LEU A 4 -18.27 0.15 5.09
N GLN A 5 -19.05 -0.87 4.74
CA GLN A 5 -20.50 -0.84 4.93
C GLN A 5 -20.87 -0.83 6.42
N LYS A 6 -20.13 -1.56 7.27
CA LYS A 6 -20.38 -1.59 8.72
C LYS A 6 -20.37 -0.20 9.35
N TRP A 7 -19.52 0.72 8.88
CA TRP A 7 -19.45 2.09 9.41
C TRP A 7 -20.72 2.93 9.22
N PHE A 8 -21.63 2.54 8.31
CA PHE A 8 -22.92 3.23 8.12
C PHE A 8 -24.00 2.77 9.11
N TYR A 9 -23.75 1.71 9.88
CA TYR A 9 -24.74 1.12 10.78
C TYR A 9 -24.19 0.81 12.19
N VAL A 10 -22.91 1.06 12.44
CA VAL A 10 -22.26 0.70 13.72
C VAL A 10 -22.61 1.67 14.85
N LEU A 11 -22.90 2.93 14.54
CA LEU A 11 -23.33 3.92 15.53
C LEU A 11 -24.86 4.03 15.56
N PRO A 12 -25.45 4.49 16.69
CA PRO A 12 -26.85 4.86 16.72
C PRO A 12 -27.15 5.97 15.70
N GLU A 13 -28.36 5.98 15.13
CA GLU A 13 -28.78 6.97 14.12
C GLU A 13 -28.54 8.42 14.58
N VAL A 14 -28.88 8.71 15.84
CA VAL A 14 -28.67 10.02 16.50
C VAL A 14 -27.22 10.49 16.42
N ALA A 15 -26.24 9.57 16.45
CA ALA A 15 -24.84 9.94 16.33
C ALA A 15 -24.52 10.49 14.93
N TYR A 16 -25.07 9.90 13.87
CA TYR A 16 -24.88 10.40 12.50
C TYR A 16 -25.63 11.71 12.25
N GLU A 17 -26.83 11.86 12.82
CA GLU A 17 -27.61 13.09 12.74
C GLU A 17 -26.88 14.28 13.39
N ASN A 18 -26.25 14.03 14.54
CA ASN A 18 -25.51 15.02 15.33
C ASN A 18 -24.16 15.43 14.73
N ILE A 19 -23.68 14.78 13.67
CA ILE A 19 -22.49 15.25 12.94
C ILE A 19 -22.82 16.62 12.34
N HIS A 20 -22.17 17.68 12.82
CA HIS A 20 -22.38 19.03 12.31
C HIS A 20 -21.55 19.30 11.05
N ALA A 21 -20.28 18.91 11.09
CA ALA A 21 -19.33 19.03 9.99
C ALA A 21 -18.26 17.94 10.07
N SER A 22 -17.76 17.52 8.91
CA SER A 22 -16.63 16.60 8.77
C SER A 22 -15.59 17.25 7.85
N TYR A 23 -14.44 17.58 8.42
CA TYR A 23 -13.33 18.20 7.71
C TYR A 23 -12.42 17.13 7.12
N ILE A 24 -12.29 17.11 5.80
CA ILE A 24 -11.45 16.16 5.07
C ILE A 24 -10.20 16.92 4.60
N TYR A 25 -9.09 16.68 5.30
CA TYR A 25 -7.80 17.26 4.96
C TYR A 25 -6.96 16.28 4.12
N ASN A 26 -6.17 16.82 3.19
CA ASN A 26 -5.21 16.07 2.39
C ASN A 26 -5.83 14.92 1.56
N CYS A 27 -6.97 15.18 0.93
CA CYS A 27 -7.57 14.22 0.01
C CYS A 27 -6.64 13.98 -1.18
N ASN A 28 -6.36 12.71 -1.51
CA ASN A 28 -5.38 12.33 -2.51
C ASN A 28 -6.01 11.52 -3.67
N SER A 29 -5.21 11.19 -4.67
CA SER A 29 -5.64 10.45 -5.87
C SER A 29 -6.16 9.05 -5.52
N TRP A 30 -5.52 8.37 -4.56
CA TRP A 30 -5.96 7.06 -4.10
C TRP A 30 -7.36 7.11 -3.46
N VAL A 31 -7.60 8.07 -2.56
CA VAL A 31 -8.91 8.27 -1.92
C VAL A 31 -9.97 8.57 -2.98
N ARG A 32 -9.65 9.37 -3.99
CA ARG A 32 -10.56 9.62 -5.11
C ARG A 32 -10.94 8.32 -5.82
N GLU A 33 -9.98 7.48 -6.22
CA GLU A 33 -10.28 6.22 -6.88
C GLU A 33 -11.02 5.25 -5.95
N TYR A 34 -10.67 5.20 -4.67
CA TYR A 34 -11.40 4.44 -3.66
C TYR A 34 -12.87 4.87 -3.57
N THR A 35 -13.15 6.19 -3.60
CA THR A 35 -14.53 6.69 -3.55
C THR A 35 -15.35 6.33 -4.79
N LYS A 36 -14.71 6.29 -5.97
CA LYS A 36 -15.36 5.83 -7.20
C LYS A 36 -15.59 4.32 -7.21
N PHE A 37 -14.61 3.54 -6.74
CA PHE A 37 -14.74 2.09 -6.66
C PHE A 37 -15.88 1.67 -5.73
N HIS A 38 -16.08 2.41 -4.64
CA HIS A 38 -17.16 2.19 -3.67
C HIS A 38 -18.36 3.13 -3.84
N ASP A 39 -18.61 3.61 -5.06
CA ASP A 39 -19.64 4.62 -5.37
C ASP A 39 -21.01 4.30 -4.78
N ARG A 40 -21.45 3.04 -4.86
CA ARG A 40 -22.74 2.59 -4.35
C ARG A 40 -22.86 2.71 -2.83
N ILE A 41 -21.78 2.38 -2.11
CA ILE A 41 -21.77 2.42 -0.63
C ILE A 41 -21.70 3.87 -0.16
N LEU A 42 -20.91 4.69 -0.85
CA LEU A 42 -20.67 6.08 -0.50
C LEU A 42 -21.70 7.05 -1.11
N ALA A 43 -22.68 6.54 -1.87
CA ALA A 43 -23.73 7.34 -2.48
C ALA A 43 -24.44 8.31 -1.50
N PRO A 44 -24.75 7.92 -0.24
CA PRO A 44 -25.37 8.83 0.73
C PRO A 44 -24.49 10.02 1.12
N LEU A 45 -23.17 9.93 0.92
CA LEU A 45 -22.22 11.00 1.22
C LEU A 45 -22.06 12.01 0.08
N LYS A 46 -22.56 11.69 -1.13
CA LYS A 46 -22.38 12.57 -2.29
C LYS A 46 -23.12 13.89 -2.10
N SER A 47 -22.43 14.99 -2.36
CA SER A 47 -22.95 16.36 -2.24
C SER A 47 -23.43 16.72 -0.83
N ASN A 48 -23.05 15.95 0.20
CA ASN A 48 -23.43 16.24 1.57
C ASN A 48 -22.70 17.50 2.06
N ARG A 49 -23.47 18.55 2.36
CA ARG A 49 -22.94 19.87 2.77
C ARG A 49 -22.13 19.83 4.08
N LYS A 50 -22.29 18.79 4.89
CA LYS A 50 -21.49 18.58 6.10
C LYS A 50 -20.04 18.16 5.78
N LEU A 51 -19.76 17.68 4.57
CA LEU A 51 -18.40 17.33 4.14
C LEU A 51 -17.67 18.56 3.61
N ILE A 52 -16.60 18.94 4.29
CA ILE A 52 -15.81 20.14 4.00
C ILE A 52 -14.38 19.69 3.67
N PHE A 53 -13.97 19.82 2.42
CA PHE A 53 -12.61 19.50 2.00
C PHE A 53 -11.69 20.68 2.26
N ILE A 54 -10.61 20.44 2.99
CA ILE A 54 -9.65 21.43 3.44
C ILE A 54 -8.38 21.29 2.59
N GLU A 55 -8.07 22.35 1.82
CA GLU A 55 -6.98 22.36 0.84
C GLU A 55 -5.60 22.66 1.46
N ALA A 56 -5.58 23.40 2.57
CA ALA A 56 -4.38 23.75 3.33
C ALA A 56 -4.73 23.86 4.82
N PRO A 57 -3.82 23.58 5.76
CA PRO A 57 -4.12 23.62 7.20
C PRO A 57 -4.64 24.99 7.64
N THR A 58 -4.11 26.06 7.03
CA THR A 58 -4.54 27.44 7.30
C THR A 58 -6.02 27.68 6.99
N ARG A 59 -6.62 26.92 6.05
CA ARG A 59 -8.06 26.99 5.74
C ARG A 59 -8.92 26.43 6.86
N LEU A 60 -8.36 25.66 7.79
CA LEU A 60 -9.07 25.17 8.97
C LEU A 60 -9.40 26.31 9.94
N ASN A 61 -8.64 27.41 9.89
CA ASN A 61 -8.89 28.62 10.69
C ASN A 61 -10.26 29.24 10.43
N ASP A 62 -10.84 29.00 9.24
CA ASP A 62 -12.17 29.49 8.87
C ASP A 62 -13.29 28.76 9.65
N PHE A 63 -12.98 27.64 10.31
CA PHE A 63 -13.94 26.74 10.95
C PHE A 63 -13.62 26.42 12.41
N ILE A 64 -12.33 26.39 12.77
CA ILE A 64 -11.85 25.99 14.09
C ILE A 64 -10.77 26.99 14.51
N GLU A 65 -10.91 27.57 15.70
CA GLU A 65 -9.91 28.49 16.25
C GLU A 65 -8.53 27.81 16.36
N PRO A 66 -7.42 28.49 16.04
CA PRO A 66 -6.09 27.88 15.96
C PRO A 66 -5.67 27.10 17.21
N GLU A 67 -6.05 27.56 18.41
CA GLU A 67 -5.75 26.88 19.68
C GLU A 67 -6.47 25.54 19.88
N HIS A 68 -7.61 25.37 19.21
CA HIS A 68 -8.42 24.16 19.24
C HIS A 68 -8.08 23.19 18.11
N GLN A 69 -7.25 23.58 17.15
CA GLN A 69 -6.78 22.67 16.11
C GLN A 69 -5.78 21.67 16.70
N LYS A 70 -6.07 20.37 16.51
CA LYS A 70 -5.24 19.25 17.00
C LYS A 70 -4.78 18.36 15.84
N LEU A 71 -4.35 18.98 14.73
CA LEU A 71 -3.72 18.23 13.65
C LEU A 71 -2.41 17.59 14.15
N PRO A 72 -2.08 16.36 13.72
CA PRO A 72 -0.82 15.73 14.11
C PRO A 72 0.38 16.59 13.69
N GLY A 73 1.42 16.66 14.52
CA GLY A 73 2.64 17.42 14.21
C GLY A 73 3.28 16.98 12.89
N ALA A 74 3.26 15.67 12.59
CA ALA A 74 3.73 15.11 11.32
C ALA A 74 2.93 15.60 10.10
N THR A 75 1.68 16.01 10.28
CA THR A 75 0.86 16.62 9.21
C THR A 75 1.22 18.08 9.01
N LEU A 76 1.45 18.83 10.09
CA LEU A 76 1.83 20.24 10.03
C LEU A 76 3.24 20.42 9.43
N SER A 77 4.18 19.55 9.78
CA SER A 77 5.56 19.59 9.27
C SER A 77 5.66 19.37 7.75
N LEU A 78 4.61 18.84 7.11
CA LEU A 78 4.59 18.70 5.65
C LEU A 78 4.54 20.06 4.95
N ASP A 79 4.03 21.11 5.60
CA ASP A 79 3.88 22.45 5.01
C ASP A 79 5.02 23.42 5.39
N GLU A 80 6.06 22.93 6.07
CA GLU A 80 7.23 23.71 6.47
C GLU A 80 8.35 23.60 5.42
N ASP A 81 9.08 24.71 5.20
CA ASP A 81 10.29 24.79 4.37
C ASP A 81 10.18 24.18 2.95
N LEU A 82 9.05 24.43 2.29
CA LEU A 82 8.77 23.87 0.97
C LEU A 82 9.46 24.63 -0.18
N LYS A 83 10.15 23.89 -1.04
CA LYS A 83 10.50 24.34 -2.40
C LYS A 83 9.35 24.00 -3.35
N VAL A 84 8.71 25.02 -3.94
CA VAL A 84 7.50 24.86 -4.75
C VAL A 84 7.80 25.08 -6.23
N PHE A 85 7.54 24.05 -7.04
CA PHE A 85 7.68 24.07 -8.50
C PHE A 85 6.29 23.98 -9.13
N ASN A 86 5.82 25.09 -9.70
CA ASN A 86 4.47 25.21 -10.25
C ASN A 86 4.44 24.89 -11.74
N ASN A 87 3.26 24.54 -12.26
CA ASN A 87 3.03 24.28 -13.69
C ASN A 87 3.79 23.06 -14.25
N ALA A 88 4.07 22.07 -13.41
CA ALA A 88 4.52 20.77 -13.89
C ALA A 88 3.35 20.02 -14.54
N LEU A 89 3.67 19.13 -15.49
CA LEU A 89 2.70 18.25 -16.13
C LEU A 89 2.96 16.81 -15.71
N LYS A 90 2.04 16.20 -14.97
CA LYS A 90 2.07 14.76 -14.66
C LYS A 90 1.52 13.98 -15.84
N LEU A 91 2.34 13.13 -16.45
CA LEU A 91 1.97 12.32 -17.60
C LEU A 91 1.18 11.09 -17.13
N SER A 92 0.08 10.81 -17.82
CA SER A 92 -0.72 9.59 -17.60
C SER A 92 -1.61 9.33 -18.82
N HIS A 93 -2.68 8.53 -18.71
CA HIS A 93 -3.71 8.47 -19.76
C HIS A 93 -4.33 9.84 -20.07
N LYS A 94 -4.36 10.74 -19.08
CA LYS A 94 -4.74 12.15 -19.25
C LYS A 94 -3.76 13.01 -18.49
N ASP A 95 -2.93 13.75 -19.22
CA ASP A 95 -1.96 14.65 -18.61
C ASP A 95 -2.66 15.68 -17.72
N THR A 96 -2.08 15.89 -16.55
CA THR A 96 -2.68 16.74 -15.52
C THR A 96 -1.66 17.75 -15.03
N LYS A 97 -2.05 19.02 -14.97
CA LYS A 97 -1.20 20.07 -14.39
C LYS A 97 -1.13 19.92 -12.87
N VAL A 98 0.07 19.99 -12.34
CA VAL A 98 0.36 19.82 -10.91
C VAL A 98 1.38 20.86 -10.42
N SER A 99 1.41 21.05 -9.12
CA SER A 99 2.51 21.70 -8.39
C SER A 99 3.28 20.63 -7.63
N ILE A 100 4.60 20.64 -7.77
CA ILE A 100 5.51 19.73 -7.08
C ILE A 100 6.14 20.51 -5.93
N LYS A 101 5.89 20.08 -4.70
CA LYS A 101 6.44 20.70 -3.49
C LYS A 101 7.41 19.74 -2.85
N VAL A 102 8.65 20.15 -2.68
CA VAL A 102 9.69 19.34 -2.03
C VAL A 102 9.95 19.95 -0.65
N GLY A 103 9.52 19.24 0.39
CA GLY A 103 9.78 19.60 1.78
C GLY A 103 10.94 18.79 2.37
N PRO A 104 11.26 18.96 3.66
CA PRO A 104 12.40 18.29 4.26
C PRO A 104 12.31 16.76 4.30
N THR A 105 11.10 16.21 4.39
CA THR A 105 10.86 14.77 4.64
C THR A 105 10.01 14.07 3.57
N ALA A 106 9.38 14.83 2.68
CA ALA A 106 8.44 14.33 1.69
C ALA A 106 8.36 15.25 0.47
N ILE A 107 7.89 14.68 -0.64
CA ILE A 107 7.37 15.43 -1.76
C ILE A 107 5.85 15.44 -1.71
N GLN A 108 5.25 16.53 -2.18
CA GLN A 108 3.81 16.64 -2.39
C GLN A 108 3.53 16.98 -3.85
N ILE A 109 2.60 16.25 -4.47
CA ILE A 109 2.13 16.47 -5.83
C ILE A 109 0.68 16.95 -5.72
N THR A 110 0.49 18.27 -5.77
CA THR A 110 -0.83 18.90 -5.67
C THR A 110 -1.42 19.13 -7.06
N SER A 111 -2.65 18.69 -7.33
CA SER A 111 -3.33 18.98 -8.59
C SER A 111 -3.61 20.47 -8.74
N SER A 112 -3.43 21.03 -9.94
CA SER A 112 -3.75 22.44 -10.22
C SER A 112 -5.23 22.64 -10.56
N GLU A 113 -5.91 21.58 -10.99
CA GLU A 113 -7.34 21.61 -11.29
C GLU A 113 -8.13 20.79 -10.27
N LYS A 114 -9.31 21.30 -9.91
CA LYS A 114 -10.21 20.60 -8.99
C LYS A 114 -10.90 19.43 -9.69
N THR A 115 -10.92 18.29 -9.03
CA THR A 115 -11.64 17.11 -9.49
C THR A 115 -12.85 16.83 -8.59
N LYS A 116 -13.74 15.93 -9.02
CA LYS A 116 -14.88 15.50 -8.23
C LYS A 116 -14.51 14.35 -7.31
N VAL A 117 -14.70 14.55 -6.01
CA VAL A 117 -14.64 13.52 -4.96
C VAL A 117 -15.95 13.62 -4.18
N LEU A 118 -16.74 12.54 -4.14
CA LEU A 118 -18.09 12.55 -3.55
C LEU A 118 -18.96 13.72 -4.04
N SER A 119 -18.80 14.11 -5.31
CA SER A 119 -19.45 15.28 -5.94
C SER A 119 -18.98 16.68 -5.48
N HIS A 120 -18.05 16.77 -4.52
CA HIS A 120 -17.37 18.01 -4.12
C HIS A 120 -16.21 18.31 -5.08
N SER A 121 -15.93 19.61 -5.29
CA SER A 121 -14.81 20.07 -6.13
C SER A 121 -13.57 20.25 -5.24
N VAL A 122 -12.55 19.41 -5.45
CA VAL A 122 -11.43 19.23 -4.51
C VAL A 122 -10.10 19.25 -5.27
N LEU A 123 -9.09 19.95 -4.74
CA LEU A 123 -7.70 19.79 -5.16
C LEU A 123 -7.12 18.55 -4.48
N LEU A 124 -6.51 17.68 -5.26
CA LEU A 124 -5.89 16.47 -4.73
C LEU A 124 -4.45 16.76 -4.34
N ASN A 125 -3.96 16.11 -3.28
CA ASN A 125 -2.59 16.23 -2.85
C ASN A 125 -2.02 14.85 -2.53
N ASP A 126 -1.18 14.33 -3.43
CA ASP A 126 -0.47 13.06 -3.22
C ASP A 126 0.83 13.36 -2.46
N VAL A 127 1.05 12.69 -1.33
CA VAL A 127 2.26 12.87 -0.49
C VAL A 127 3.08 11.60 -0.53
N TYR A 128 4.36 11.73 -0.87
CA TYR A 128 5.31 10.63 -0.90
C TYR A 128 6.50 10.97 -0.01
N TYR A 129 6.73 10.16 1.02
CA TYR A 129 7.84 10.36 1.95
C TYR A 129 9.17 9.96 1.30
N ALA A 130 10.27 10.56 1.74
CA ALA A 130 11.61 10.24 1.23
C ALA A 130 11.94 8.73 1.33
N SER A 131 11.41 8.04 2.35
CA SER A 131 11.54 6.58 2.54
C SER A 131 10.86 5.73 1.46
N GLU A 132 9.90 6.31 0.74
CA GLU A 132 9.11 5.63 -0.30
C GLU A 132 9.70 5.89 -1.70
N ILE A 133 10.69 6.79 -1.82
CA ILE A 133 11.32 7.12 -3.10
C ILE A 133 12.44 6.13 -3.39
N GLU A 134 12.21 5.22 -4.34
CA GLU A 134 13.19 4.21 -4.74
C GLU A 134 14.21 4.77 -5.74
N GLU A 135 13.75 5.64 -6.65
CA GLU A 135 14.58 6.20 -7.71
C GLU A 135 13.99 7.51 -8.23
N VAL A 136 14.86 8.44 -8.64
CA VAL A 136 14.49 9.63 -9.41
C VAL A 136 15.48 9.76 -10.56
N CYS A 137 14.96 9.85 -11.78
CA CYS A 137 15.77 9.82 -13.00
C CYS A 137 15.38 10.97 -13.92
N LEU A 138 16.38 11.77 -14.32
CA LEU A 138 16.22 12.71 -15.42
C LEU A 138 16.20 11.92 -16.73
N VAL A 139 15.16 12.06 -17.54
CA VAL A 139 15.04 11.39 -18.84
C VAL A 139 15.63 12.30 -19.93
N ASP A 140 15.34 13.60 -19.83
CA ASP A 140 15.75 14.66 -20.75
C ASP A 140 15.59 16.03 -20.05
N ASP A 141 16.05 17.12 -20.66
CA ASP A 141 16.14 18.45 -20.04
C ASP A 141 14.82 18.93 -19.39
N ASN A 142 13.69 18.50 -19.94
CA ASN A 142 12.36 18.91 -19.48
C ASN A 142 11.53 17.78 -18.89
N GLN A 143 12.07 16.57 -18.71
CA GLN A 143 11.28 15.44 -18.20
C GLN A 143 12.09 14.56 -17.24
N PHE A 144 11.42 14.14 -16.17
CA PHE A 144 11.98 13.21 -15.19
C PHE A 144 10.94 12.19 -14.76
N THR A 145 11.42 11.08 -14.21
CA THR A 145 10.61 10.02 -13.64
C THR A 145 10.93 9.82 -12.16
N LEU A 146 9.93 9.35 -11.43
CA LEU A 146 10.03 9.03 -10.02
C LEU A 146 9.47 7.63 -9.78
N THR A 147 10.31 6.73 -9.31
CA THR A 147 9.90 5.39 -8.89
C THR A 147 9.59 5.44 -7.39
N ILE A 148 8.34 5.15 -7.06
CA ILE A 148 7.83 5.15 -5.70
C ILE A 148 7.50 3.71 -5.31
N ALA A 149 7.98 3.29 -4.14
CA ALA A 149 7.66 2.00 -3.57
C ALA A 149 6.14 1.82 -3.50
N ASN A 150 5.65 0.68 -3.97
CA ASN A 150 4.24 0.29 -3.96
C ASN A 150 3.29 1.03 -4.90
N GLU A 151 3.78 1.92 -5.77
CA GLU A 151 3.02 2.42 -6.92
C GLU A 151 3.05 1.40 -8.07
N SER A 152 2.06 1.44 -8.96
CA SER A 152 1.97 0.46 -10.07
C SER A 152 3.04 0.65 -11.15
N GLY A 153 3.77 1.76 -11.11
CA GLY A 153 4.82 2.10 -12.06
C GLY A 153 5.42 3.49 -11.75
N PRO A 154 6.45 3.90 -12.51
CA PRO A 154 7.08 5.20 -12.32
C PRO A 154 6.11 6.32 -12.67
N LEU A 155 6.18 7.40 -11.89
CA LEU A 155 5.48 8.65 -12.18
C LEU A 155 6.35 9.50 -13.11
N SER A 156 5.79 9.97 -14.22
CA SER A 156 6.51 10.80 -15.19
C SER A 156 6.02 12.25 -15.15
N PHE A 157 6.96 13.19 -15.16
CA PHE A 157 6.67 14.62 -15.08
C PHE A 157 7.45 15.42 -16.11
N ILE A 158 6.80 16.45 -16.68
CA ILE A 158 7.44 17.46 -17.52
C ILE A 158 7.49 18.79 -16.77
N HIS A 159 8.66 19.43 -16.73
CA HIS A 159 8.86 20.77 -16.16
C HIS A 159 10.11 21.44 -16.75
N ASN A 160 10.16 22.77 -16.80
CA ASN A 160 11.32 23.51 -17.35
C ASN A 160 12.52 23.58 -16.39
N ASP A 161 12.40 23.00 -15.19
CA ASP A 161 13.37 23.11 -14.10
C ASP A 161 13.64 21.73 -13.49
N CYS A 162 13.67 20.69 -14.35
CA CYS A 162 13.81 19.31 -13.93
C CYS A 162 15.09 19.07 -13.13
N ASP A 163 16.22 19.68 -13.51
CA ASP A 163 17.47 19.56 -12.77
C ASP A 163 17.32 19.97 -11.30
N ASN A 164 16.72 21.14 -11.03
CA ASN A 164 16.53 21.61 -9.65
C ASN A 164 15.53 20.75 -8.88
N ILE A 165 14.48 20.26 -9.54
CA ILE A 165 13.50 19.34 -8.92
C ILE A 165 14.20 18.04 -8.54
N VAL A 166 14.88 17.39 -9.49
CA VAL A 166 15.57 16.12 -9.30
C VAL A 166 16.63 16.25 -8.21
N GLN A 167 17.44 17.33 -8.22
CA GLN A 167 18.43 17.58 -7.17
C GLN A 167 17.79 17.77 -5.79
N ALA A 168 16.65 18.47 -5.70
CA ALA A 168 15.93 18.61 -4.44
C ALA A 168 15.40 17.26 -3.92
N ILE A 169 14.90 16.40 -4.80
CA ILE A 169 14.42 15.05 -4.46
C ILE A 169 15.57 14.14 -4.02
N ILE A 170 16.68 14.11 -4.78
CA ILE A 170 17.89 13.37 -4.41
C ILE A 170 18.40 13.81 -3.04
N HIS A 171 18.40 15.12 -2.77
CA HIS A 171 18.85 15.66 -1.49
C HIS A 171 18.05 15.09 -0.31
N ILE A 172 16.71 15.10 -0.38
CA ILE A 172 15.86 14.62 0.73
C ILE A 172 15.96 13.10 0.89
N ARG A 173 16.13 12.36 -0.21
CA ARG A 173 16.32 10.91 -0.20
C ARG A 173 17.66 10.55 0.45
N ASN A 174 18.77 11.14 0.00
CA ASN A 174 20.09 10.89 0.58
C ASN A 174 20.14 11.27 2.06
N ARG A 175 19.48 12.38 2.45
CA ARG A 175 19.35 12.78 3.85
C ARG A 175 18.61 11.72 4.68
N TRP A 176 17.54 11.15 4.12
CA TRP A 176 16.81 10.06 4.78
C TRP A 176 17.64 8.79 4.89
N GLU A 177 18.33 8.38 3.82
CA GLU A 177 19.21 7.20 3.80
C GLU A 177 20.33 7.32 4.84
N LEU A 178 21.02 8.46 4.90
CA LEU A 178 22.06 8.75 5.90
C LEU A 178 21.54 8.83 7.34
N SER A 179 20.23 9.06 7.52
CA SER A 179 19.60 9.06 8.84
C SER A 179 19.16 7.66 9.29
N GLN A 180 19.18 6.66 8.40
CA GLN A 180 18.87 5.29 8.77
C GLN A 180 20.04 4.69 9.56
N PRO A 181 19.78 3.94 10.65
CA PRO A 181 20.81 3.13 11.30
C PRO A 181 21.41 2.13 10.29
N ASP A 182 22.72 1.87 10.38
CA ASP A 182 23.48 0.94 9.51
C ASP A 182 22.94 -0.52 9.46
N SER A 183 21.87 -0.84 10.20
CA SER A 183 21.32 -2.19 10.38
C SER A 183 19.80 -2.33 10.19
N VAL A 184 19.12 -1.41 9.50
CA VAL A 184 17.70 -1.60 9.22
C VAL A 184 17.52 -2.40 7.93
N THR A 185 17.18 -3.68 8.07
CA THR A 185 16.44 -4.39 7.02
C THR A 185 15.15 -3.62 6.81
N VAL A 186 15.06 -2.83 5.73
CA VAL A 186 13.82 -2.16 5.33
C VAL A 186 12.81 -3.26 5.03
N HIS A 187 11.94 -3.54 5.99
CA HIS A 187 10.80 -4.41 5.75
C HIS A 187 9.83 -3.61 4.86
N GLN A 188 9.58 -4.12 3.65
CA GLN A 188 8.54 -3.56 2.79
C GLN A 188 7.24 -3.48 3.59
N LYS A 189 6.57 -2.33 3.54
CA LYS A 189 5.31 -2.10 4.24
C LYS A 189 4.25 -3.04 3.64
N ILE A 190 3.93 -4.13 4.35
CA ILE A 190 2.90 -5.08 3.92
C ILE A 190 1.57 -4.33 3.79
N ARG A 191 1.00 -4.25 2.59
CA ARG A 191 -0.34 -3.66 2.40
C ARG A 191 -1.39 -4.72 2.75
N PRO A 192 -2.60 -4.33 3.20
CA PRO A 192 -3.66 -5.28 3.54
C PRO A 192 -3.99 -6.30 2.44
N LYS A 193 -3.76 -5.94 1.16
CA LYS A 193 -3.94 -6.83 0.02
C LYS A 193 -2.84 -7.90 -0.09
N ASP A 194 -1.59 -7.57 0.25
CA ASP A 194 -0.42 -8.45 0.11
C ASP A 194 -0.33 -9.47 1.28
N VAL A 195 -1.04 -9.21 2.39
CA VAL A 195 -1.01 -10.01 3.62
C VAL A 195 -1.22 -11.52 3.37
N PRO A 196 -2.21 -11.99 2.60
CA PRO A 196 -2.44 -13.42 2.44
C PRO A 196 -1.30 -14.13 1.72
N GLY A 197 -0.73 -13.52 0.67
CA GLY A 197 0.40 -14.07 -0.09
C GLY A 197 1.67 -14.15 0.76
N THR A 198 2.00 -13.07 1.47
CA THR A 198 3.14 -13.02 2.40
C THR A 198 3.04 -14.08 3.49
N LEU A 199 1.88 -14.16 4.16
CA LEU A 199 1.68 -15.13 5.24
C LEU A 199 1.66 -16.58 4.73
N LEU A 200 1.18 -16.82 3.52
CA LEU A 200 1.19 -18.14 2.91
C LEU A 200 2.61 -18.62 2.63
N ASN A 201 3.45 -17.78 2.02
CA ASN A 201 4.87 -18.09 1.79
C ASN A 201 5.59 -18.35 3.12
N MET A 202 5.35 -17.50 4.12
CA MET A 202 5.91 -17.67 5.47
C MET A 202 5.53 -19.03 6.09
N ALA A 203 4.28 -19.47 5.94
CA ALA A 203 3.83 -20.75 6.45
C ALA A 203 4.48 -21.93 5.67
N LEU A 204 4.44 -21.92 4.34
CA LEU A 204 4.95 -23.02 3.50
C LEU A 204 6.48 -23.18 3.62
N LEU A 205 7.22 -22.08 3.68
CA LEU A 205 8.67 -22.11 3.84
C LEU A 205 9.07 -22.64 5.23
N ASN A 206 8.43 -22.15 6.30
CA ASN A 206 8.76 -22.56 7.67
C ASN A 206 8.31 -23.99 8.01
N LEU A 207 7.31 -24.53 7.30
CA LEU A 207 6.99 -25.97 7.37
C LEU A 207 8.17 -26.85 6.95
N GLY A 208 9.08 -26.36 6.11
CA GLY A 208 10.30 -27.07 5.72
C GLY A 208 11.46 -26.98 6.71
N SER A 209 11.30 -26.26 7.83
CA SER A 209 12.39 -26.05 8.79
C SER A 209 12.82 -27.37 9.45
N SER A 210 14.09 -27.47 9.82
CA SER A 210 14.60 -28.57 10.66
C SER A 210 14.09 -28.49 12.11
N ASP A 211 13.73 -27.31 12.60
CA ASP A 211 13.18 -27.08 13.94
C ASP A 211 11.71 -27.55 14.03
N PRO A 212 11.39 -28.58 14.83
CA PRO A 212 10.01 -29.05 15.03
C PRO A 212 9.05 -27.98 15.58
N SER A 213 9.55 -27.06 16.40
CA SER A 213 8.73 -26.00 17.00
C SER A 213 8.27 -25.02 15.93
N LEU A 214 9.21 -24.60 15.06
CA LEU A 214 8.93 -23.73 13.92
C LEU A 214 7.97 -24.37 12.92
N ARG A 215 8.12 -25.67 12.62
CA ARG A 215 7.17 -26.38 11.74
C ARG A 215 5.75 -26.40 12.32
N THR A 216 5.62 -26.62 13.62
CA THR A 216 4.31 -26.63 14.30
C THR A 216 3.67 -25.25 14.29
N ALA A 217 4.45 -24.21 14.58
CA ALA A 217 3.99 -22.82 14.48
C ALA A 217 3.55 -22.47 13.05
N ALA A 218 4.31 -22.88 12.04
CA ALA A 218 4.01 -22.66 10.63
C ALA A 218 2.73 -23.40 10.17
N TYR A 219 2.50 -24.62 10.68
CA TYR A 219 1.26 -25.35 10.44
C TYR A 219 0.04 -24.64 11.05
N ASN A 220 0.15 -24.19 12.30
CA ASN A 220 -0.93 -23.44 12.96
C ASN A 220 -1.19 -22.11 12.25
N GLN A 221 -0.13 -21.43 11.78
CA GLN A 221 -0.24 -20.25 10.93
C GLN A 221 -1.01 -20.56 9.64
N LEU A 222 -0.72 -21.67 8.97
CA LEU A 222 -1.45 -22.09 7.76
C LEU A 222 -2.93 -22.36 8.05
N CYS A 223 -3.24 -23.01 9.19
CA CYS A 223 -4.63 -23.23 9.63
C CYS A 223 -5.36 -21.90 9.86
N ALA A 224 -4.75 -21.00 10.63
CA ALA A 224 -5.31 -19.69 10.92
C ALA A 224 -5.49 -18.86 9.64
N LEU A 225 -4.52 -18.89 8.73
CA LEU A 225 -4.56 -18.17 7.47
C LEU A 225 -5.73 -18.64 6.60
N THR A 226 -5.85 -19.96 6.42
CA THR A 226 -6.90 -20.56 5.59
C THR A 226 -8.28 -20.30 6.16
N ALA A 227 -8.45 -20.35 7.49
CA ALA A 227 -9.70 -19.98 8.16
C ALA A 227 -10.02 -18.48 8.08
N THR A 228 -9.02 -17.61 8.21
CA THR A 228 -9.21 -16.15 8.25
C THR A 228 -9.57 -15.57 6.88
N PHE A 229 -8.97 -16.11 5.81
CA PHE A 229 -9.16 -15.63 4.45
C PHE A 229 -10.07 -16.53 3.60
N ASP A 230 -10.72 -17.52 4.21
CA ASP A 230 -11.61 -18.50 3.54
C ASP A 230 -10.94 -19.20 2.35
N LEU A 231 -9.66 -19.54 2.48
CA LEU A 231 -8.88 -20.16 1.42
C LEU A 231 -9.29 -21.63 1.25
N LYS A 232 -9.68 -22.01 0.03
CA LYS A 232 -10.25 -23.33 -0.22
C LYS A 232 -9.18 -24.41 -0.33
N ILE A 233 -8.97 -25.12 0.77
CA ILE A 233 -8.20 -26.38 0.80
C ILE A 233 -9.18 -27.53 1.04
N GLU A 234 -9.37 -28.40 0.04
CA GLU A 234 -10.16 -29.61 0.23
C GLU A 234 -9.43 -30.58 1.18
N GLY A 235 -10.11 -31.00 2.24
CA GLY A 235 -9.54 -31.74 3.37
C GLY A 235 -9.08 -30.78 4.46
N GLN A 236 -9.85 -30.71 5.55
CA GLN A 236 -9.65 -29.75 6.64
C GLN A 236 -8.25 -29.87 7.24
N LEU A 237 -7.49 -28.78 7.18
CA LEU A 237 -6.40 -28.56 8.12
C LEU A 237 -7.04 -28.46 9.52
N LEU A 238 -6.55 -29.25 10.47
CA LEU A 238 -7.12 -29.30 11.81
C LEU A 238 -6.07 -28.77 12.78
N GLU A 239 -6.40 -27.65 13.43
CA GLU A 239 -5.61 -27.17 14.55
C GLU A 239 -5.88 -28.07 15.76
N THR A 240 -4.82 -28.65 16.34
CA THR A 240 -4.93 -29.49 17.54
C THR A 240 -3.71 -29.31 18.42
N SER A 241 -3.94 -29.10 19.71
CA SER A 241 -2.88 -29.03 20.72
C SER A 241 -2.13 -30.36 20.81
N GLY A 242 -0.81 -30.34 20.55
CA GLY A 242 0.05 -31.53 20.59
C GLY A 242 0.34 -32.19 19.24
N LEU A 243 -0.05 -31.56 18.12
CA LEU A 243 0.32 -32.01 16.79
C LEU A 243 1.84 -31.92 16.58
N CYS A 244 2.47 -32.98 16.08
CA CYS A 244 3.88 -32.98 15.69
C CYS A 244 4.00 -33.05 14.17
N ILE A 245 4.65 -32.05 13.57
CA ILE A 245 4.88 -32.01 12.13
C ILE A 245 6.18 -32.75 11.78
N PRO A 246 6.15 -33.82 10.98
CA PRO A 246 7.34 -34.58 10.61
C PRO A 246 8.27 -33.73 9.74
N SER A 247 9.57 -33.99 9.81
CA SER A 247 10.58 -33.27 9.01
C SER A 247 10.49 -33.59 7.51
N ASN A 248 9.95 -34.76 7.13
CA ASN A 248 9.71 -35.12 5.74
C ASN A 248 8.24 -34.85 5.37
N ASN A 249 7.92 -33.58 5.15
CA ASN A 249 6.57 -33.10 4.86
C ASN A 249 6.46 -32.38 3.51
N THR A 250 7.48 -32.46 2.65
CA THR A 250 7.53 -31.81 1.33
C THR A 250 6.31 -32.14 0.46
N ILE A 251 5.88 -33.41 0.44
CA ILE A 251 4.70 -33.86 -0.31
C ILE A 251 3.44 -33.14 0.16
N PHE A 252 3.29 -32.96 1.48
CA PHE A 252 2.17 -32.24 2.06
C PHE A 252 2.20 -30.75 1.66
N ILE A 253 3.35 -30.08 1.83
CA ILE A 253 3.54 -28.67 1.47
C ILE A 253 3.21 -28.44 -0.01
N LYS A 254 3.72 -29.29 -0.89
CA LYS A 254 3.47 -29.23 -2.33
C LYS A 254 1.99 -29.43 -2.65
N SER A 255 1.34 -30.43 -2.06
CA SER A 255 -0.09 -30.71 -2.28
C SER A 255 -0.99 -29.56 -1.83
N VAL A 256 -0.67 -28.92 -0.69
CA VAL A 256 -1.37 -27.71 -0.24
C VAL A 256 -1.19 -26.58 -1.26
N SER A 257 0.04 -26.35 -1.71
CA SER A 257 0.34 -25.28 -2.67
C SER A 257 -0.37 -25.48 -4.02
N GLU A 258 -0.42 -26.72 -4.53
CA GLU A 258 -1.15 -27.06 -5.77
C GLU A 258 -2.65 -26.77 -5.68
N LYS A 259 -3.28 -27.12 -4.55
CA LYS A 259 -4.70 -26.83 -4.31
C LYS A 259 -4.96 -25.33 -4.24
N LEU A 260 -4.13 -24.60 -3.50
CA LEU A 260 -4.26 -23.16 -3.36
C LEU A 260 -4.01 -22.43 -4.68
N ALA A 261 -2.99 -22.82 -5.46
CA ALA A 261 -2.75 -22.24 -6.78
C ALA A 261 -3.95 -22.44 -7.73
N THR A 262 -4.64 -23.58 -7.61
CA THR A 262 -5.83 -23.89 -8.42
C THR A 262 -7.05 -23.09 -7.98
N ASN A 263 -7.31 -23.02 -6.68
CA ASN A 263 -8.53 -22.45 -6.11
C ASN A 263 -8.43 -20.93 -5.89
N GLU A 264 -7.24 -20.41 -5.60
CA GLU A 264 -6.97 -19.03 -5.22
C GLU A 264 -5.98 -18.33 -6.18
N PRO A 265 -6.22 -18.34 -7.51
CA PRO A 265 -5.27 -17.80 -8.50
C PRO A 265 -5.06 -16.29 -8.40
N HIS A 266 -5.92 -15.59 -7.66
CA HIS A 266 -5.81 -14.15 -7.41
C HIS A 266 -4.61 -13.80 -6.52
N LEU A 267 -4.08 -14.76 -5.74
CA LEU A 267 -2.92 -14.56 -4.87
C LEU A 267 -1.58 -14.74 -5.60
N THR A 268 -1.58 -15.12 -6.87
CA THR A 268 -0.37 -15.54 -7.60
C THR A 268 0.76 -14.52 -7.57
N LEU A 269 0.49 -13.25 -7.88
CA LEU A 269 1.56 -12.26 -7.99
C LEU A 269 2.23 -12.00 -6.64
N GLU A 270 1.43 -11.77 -5.61
CA GLU A 270 1.88 -11.50 -4.24
C GLU A 270 2.62 -12.71 -3.66
N PHE A 271 2.09 -13.92 -3.87
CA PHE A 271 2.74 -15.14 -3.40
C PHE A 271 4.10 -15.36 -4.09
N LEU A 272 4.19 -15.19 -5.41
CA LEU A 272 5.44 -15.36 -6.16
C LEU A 272 6.50 -14.32 -5.77
N GLU A 273 6.11 -13.06 -5.58
CA GLU A 273 7.01 -11.99 -5.13
C GLU A 273 7.65 -12.35 -3.79
N GLU A 274 6.85 -12.84 -2.85
CA GLU A 274 7.30 -13.27 -1.52
C GLU A 274 8.17 -14.53 -1.57
N CYS A 275 7.82 -15.50 -2.44
CA CYS A 275 8.65 -16.67 -2.70
C CYS A 275 10.05 -16.26 -3.17
N ILE A 276 10.14 -15.31 -4.10
CA ILE A 276 11.41 -14.83 -4.66
C ILE A 276 12.24 -14.13 -3.58
N GLN A 277 11.62 -13.28 -2.76
CA GLN A 277 12.34 -12.62 -1.65
C GLN A 277 12.82 -13.64 -0.62
N GLY A 278 11.96 -14.56 -0.19
CA GLY A 278 12.32 -15.64 0.74
C GLY A 278 13.40 -16.56 0.19
N PHE A 279 13.37 -16.86 -1.11
CA PHE A 279 14.34 -17.70 -1.79
C PHE A 279 15.76 -17.13 -1.68
N ARG A 280 15.95 -15.80 -1.81
CA ARG A 280 17.28 -15.16 -1.79
C ARG A 280 18.05 -15.43 -0.49
N VAL A 281 17.34 -15.44 0.64
CA VAL A 281 17.92 -15.52 2.00
C VAL A 281 17.82 -16.92 2.63
N SER A 282 17.19 -17.88 1.94
CA SER A 282 16.99 -19.25 2.44
C SER A 282 18.22 -20.16 2.29
N THR A 283 18.29 -21.22 3.10
CA THR A 283 19.28 -22.31 2.93
C THR A 283 19.04 -23.08 1.64
N ILE A 284 20.01 -23.91 1.23
CA ILE A 284 19.91 -24.69 -0.02
C ILE A 284 18.70 -25.64 0.01
N GLU A 285 18.46 -26.29 1.14
CA GLU A 285 17.35 -27.23 1.34
C GLU A 285 16.00 -26.53 1.20
N LEU A 286 15.86 -25.35 1.84
CA LEU A 286 14.65 -24.53 1.75
C LEU A 286 14.46 -23.91 0.36
N LYS A 287 15.53 -23.62 -0.36
CA LYS A 287 15.47 -23.20 -1.78
C LYS A 287 14.85 -24.28 -2.65
N HIS A 288 15.26 -25.55 -2.49
CA HIS A 288 14.64 -26.66 -3.22
C HIS A 288 13.15 -26.79 -2.90
N LEU A 289 12.78 -26.73 -1.63
CA LEU A 289 11.38 -26.74 -1.21
C LEU A 289 10.59 -25.56 -1.80
N CYS A 290 11.17 -24.36 -1.78
CA CYS A 290 10.57 -23.15 -2.35
C CYS A 290 10.26 -23.33 -3.84
N LEU A 291 11.18 -23.88 -4.62
CA LEU A 291 10.92 -24.18 -6.03
C LEU A 291 9.74 -25.17 -6.20
N GLU A 292 9.67 -26.20 -5.35
CA GLU A 292 8.58 -27.18 -5.41
C GLU A 292 7.20 -26.59 -5.11
N TYR A 293 7.06 -25.76 -4.07
CA TYR A 293 5.77 -25.15 -3.76
C TYR A 293 5.46 -23.92 -4.61
N MET A 294 6.45 -23.24 -5.19
CA MET A 294 6.25 -22.09 -6.07
C MET A 294 5.78 -22.51 -7.47
N THR A 295 6.23 -23.67 -7.96
CA THR A 295 5.98 -24.16 -9.32
C THR A 295 4.49 -24.16 -9.74
N PRO A 296 3.52 -24.62 -8.91
CA PRO A 296 2.10 -24.62 -9.29
C PRO A 296 1.55 -23.22 -9.64
N TRP A 297 2.12 -22.17 -9.06
CA TRP A 297 1.65 -20.80 -9.21
C TRP A 297 2.11 -20.14 -10.52
N LEU A 298 3.22 -20.62 -11.11
CA LEU A 298 3.77 -20.08 -12.35
C LEU A 298 2.78 -20.22 -13.52
N ALA A 299 1.99 -21.28 -13.54
CA ALA A 299 0.96 -21.50 -14.57
C ALA A 299 -0.12 -20.40 -14.59
N ASN A 300 -0.35 -19.73 -13.45
CA ASN A 300 -1.33 -18.66 -13.36
C ASN A 300 -0.83 -17.32 -13.92
N LEU A 301 0.48 -17.16 -14.19
CA LEU A 301 1.04 -15.92 -14.72
C LEU A 301 0.38 -15.51 -16.04
N VAL A 302 -0.04 -16.47 -16.88
CA VAL A 302 -0.76 -16.22 -18.14
C VAL A 302 -2.01 -15.36 -17.95
N ARG A 303 -2.63 -15.40 -16.77
CA ARG A 303 -3.83 -14.59 -16.44
C ARG A 303 -3.53 -13.10 -16.27
N TYR A 304 -2.26 -12.70 -16.20
CA TYR A 304 -1.81 -11.34 -15.89
C TYR A 304 -1.03 -10.68 -17.05
N VAL A 305 -0.96 -11.32 -18.23
CA VAL A 305 -0.16 -10.85 -19.39
C VAL A 305 -1.04 -10.14 -20.45
N TYR A 306 -2.25 -9.68 -20.10
CA TYR A 306 -3.16 -8.98 -21.01
C TYR A 306 -3.76 -7.72 -20.38
#